data_AF-A0A3M7P8M0-F1
#
_entry.id   AF-A0A3M7P8M0-F1
#
_cell.length_a   1.000
_cell.length_b   1.000
_cell.length_c   1.000
_cell.angle_alpha   90.00
_cell.angle_beta   90.00
_cell.angle_gamma   90.00
#
_symmetry.space_group_name_H-M   'P 1'
#
loop_
_entity.id
_entity.type
_entity.pdbx_description
1 polymer ?
#
loop_
_entity_poly.entity_id
_entity_poly.type
_entity_poly.pdbx_seq_one_letter_code
_entity_poly.pdbx_strand_id
1 'polypeptide(L)'
;STEWAHCKGSTPNYRGFPCSLWTLFHSLTVRQYELEMAKLKPFEQRFNLREVIDSVRFFVKHFFRCSECSKNFKKETYDYLDHLKKPQDAVLYLWKVHNSVNKRLANDITEDPVYPKDQFPSKTLCPDCYDNNNQWIEQRVFDFLVSFYSSKNMLPTIHHYLPEDKIFSGNLAKPRFKGQKAKSILDKFQPSTGLYIGIFFISVFGLMLLFIGIRKSRAIFGSR
;
A
#
# COMPACT_ATOMS: atom_id res chain seq x y z
N SER A 1 -9.51 11.11 23.05
CA SER A 1 -9.11 12.14 22.09
C SER A 1 -8.18 11.52 21.07
N THR A 2 -8.16 12.01 19.82
CA THR A 2 -7.12 11.61 18.85
C THR A 2 -5.88 12.43 19.13
N GLU A 3 -4.75 11.78 19.39
CA GLU A 3 -3.47 12.45 19.61
C GLU A 3 -2.68 12.50 18.30
N TRP A 4 -2.25 13.70 17.91
CA TRP A 4 -1.43 13.92 16.72
C TRP A 4 0.01 14.20 17.12
N ALA A 5 0.96 13.45 16.57
CA ALA A 5 2.39 13.74 16.66
C ALA A 5 2.82 14.64 15.49
N HIS A 6 3.47 14.10 14.45
CA HIS A 6 3.96 14.87 13.30
C HIS A 6 2.87 15.70 12.58
N CYS A 7 1.62 15.26 12.62
CA CYS A 7 0.48 15.96 12.00
C CYS A 7 -0.26 16.92 12.93
N LYS A 8 0.27 17.22 14.12
CA LYS A 8 -0.30 18.24 15.01
C LYS A 8 -0.23 19.62 14.35
N GLY A 9 -1.36 20.30 14.28
CA GLY A 9 -1.44 21.70 13.86
C GLY A 9 -1.09 22.66 15.01
N SER A 10 -0.83 23.92 14.68
CA SER A 10 -0.68 25.01 15.66
C SER A 10 -1.97 25.24 16.45
N THR A 11 -3.13 24.99 15.82
CA THR A 11 -4.46 24.97 16.44
C THR A 11 -5.24 23.73 16.01
N PRO A 12 -6.33 23.35 16.72
CA PRO A 12 -7.10 22.14 16.41
C PRO A 12 -7.72 22.10 15.00
N ASN A 13 -7.89 23.24 14.34
CA ASN A 13 -8.49 23.33 13.00
C ASN A 13 -7.50 23.04 11.87
N TYR A 14 -6.19 23.02 12.17
CA TYR A 14 -5.15 22.82 11.17
C TYR A 14 -4.58 21.39 11.17
N ARG A 15 -4.06 21.00 10.00
CA ARG A 15 -3.33 19.74 9.77
C ARG A 15 -4.15 18.51 10.14
N GLY A 16 -3.77 17.77 11.19
CA GLY A 16 -4.52 16.63 11.72
C GLY A 16 -4.82 15.53 10.68
N PHE A 17 -6.10 15.18 10.56
CA PHE A 17 -6.57 14.07 9.73
C PHE A 17 -6.12 14.16 8.25
N PRO A 18 -6.33 15.29 7.52
CA PRO A 18 -5.77 15.47 6.18
C PRO A 18 -4.26 15.20 6.07
N CYS A 19 -3.45 15.70 7.03
CA CYS A 19 -2.01 15.43 7.05
C CYS A 19 -1.72 13.93 7.21
N SER A 20 -2.41 13.26 8.13
CA SER A 20 -2.20 11.82 8.36
C SER A 20 -2.57 10.97 7.15
N LEU A 21 -3.59 11.37 6.38
CA LEU A 21 -3.98 10.67 5.16
C LEU A 21 -2.92 10.81 4.07
N TRP A 22 -2.36 12.01 3.88
CA TRP A 22 -1.23 12.17 2.96
C TRP A 22 -0.05 11.29 3.34
N THR A 23 0.34 11.28 4.62
CA THR A 23 1.40 10.40 5.12
C THR A 23 1.08 8.93 4.85
N LEU A 24 -0.15 8.49 5.14
CA LEU A 24 -0.59 7.12 4.88
C LEU A 24 -0.50 6.77 3.38
N PHE A 25 -1.02 7.62 2.50
CA PHE A 25 -1.02 7.37 1.06
C PHE A 25 0.39 7.29 0.49
N HIS A 26 1.29 8.19 0.90
CA HIS A 26 2.71 8.12 0.52
C HIS A 26 3.35 6.81 1.00
N SER A 27 3.14 6.43 2.27
CA SER A 27 3.62 5.14 2.79
C SER A 27 3.05 3.93 2.04
N LEU A 28 1.79 3.96 1.59
CA LEU A 28 1.21 2.90 0.78
C LEU A 28 1.89 2.78 -0.59
N THR A 29 2.19 3.90 -1.26
CA THR A 29 2.90 3.87 -2.56
C THR A 29 4.32 3.31 -2.40
N VAL A 30 5.04 3.72 -1.36
CA VAL A 30 6.38 3.18 -1.06
C VAL A 30 6.30 1.69 -0.72
N ARG A 31 5.31 1.28 0.06
CA ARG A 31 5.13 -0.14 0.41
C ARG A 31 4.82 -1.00 -0.81
N GLN A 32 3.99 -0.52 -1.73
CA GLN A 32 3.71 -1.19 -3.00
C GLN A 32 5.00 -1.38 -3.81
N TYR A 33 5.83 -0.34 -3.92
CA TYR A 33 7.14 -0.42 -4.57
C TYR A 33 8.07 -1.45 -3.90
N GLU A 34 8.23 -1.40 -2.58
CA GLU A 34 9.09 -2.34 -1.84
C GLU A 34 8.68 -3.80 -2.03
N LEU A 35 7.37 -4.09 -2.00
CA LEU A 35 6.84 -5.44 -2.19
C LEU A 35 7.17 -5.99 -3.59
N GLU A 36 7.12 -5.13 -4.60
CA GLU A 36 7.48 -5.49 -5.97
C GLU A 36 8.98 -5.75 -6.11
N MET A 37 9.82 -4.85 -5.59
CA MET A 37 11.28 -5.02 -5.64
C MET A 37 11.75 -6.27 -4.91
N ALA A 38 11.13 -6.60 -3.78
CA ALA A 38 11.45 -7.78 -3.02
C ALA A 38 10.78 -9.07 -3.55
N LYS A 39 9.91 -8.96 -4.58
CA LYS A 39 9.12 -10.06 -5.14
C LYS A 39 8.36 -10.84 -4.06
N LEU A 40 7.85 -10.12 -3.05
CA LEU A 40 7.22 -10.70 -1.85
C LEU A 40 5.72 -10.92 -2.01
N LYS A 41 5.11 -10.54 -3.14
CA LYS A 41 3.72 -10.90 -3.42
C LYS A 41 3.63 -12.40 -3.73
N PRO A 42 2.65 -13.14 -3.17
CA PRO A 42 2.37 -14.51 -3.59
C PRO A 42 2.23 -14.58 -5.11
N PHE A 43 2.70 -15.65 -5.75
CA PHE A 43 2.69 -15.82 -7.21
C PHE A 43 1.30 -15.58 -7.84
N GLU A 44 0.22 -15.83 -7.08
CA GLU A 44 -1.17 -15.63 -7.49
C GLU A 44 -1.62 -14.16 -7.45
N GLN A 45 -0.94 -13.29 -6.71
CA GLN A 45 -1.19 -11.85 -6.67
C GLN A 45 -0.25 -11.13 -7.64
N ARG A 46 -0.67 -11.01 -8.90
CA ARG A 46 0.05 -10.18 -9.88
C ARG A 46 0.18 -8.75 -9.36
N PHE A 47 1.36 -8.18 -9.51
CA PHE A 47 1.58 -6.78 -9.23
C PHE A 47 0.74 -5.91 -10.16
N ASN A 48 -0.01 -4.98 -9.59
CA ASN A 48 -0.81 -4.01 -10.32
C ASN A 48 -0.30 -2.61 -9.97
N LEU A 49 0.30 -1.93 -10.94
CA LEU A 49 0.82 -0.56 -10.82
C LEU A 49 -0.23 0.42 -10.28
N ARG A 50 -1.51 0.18 -10.59
CA ARG A 50 -2.60 1.11 -10.27
C ARG A 50 -3.20 0.90 -8.89
N GLU A 51 -2.96 -0.25 -8.25
CA GLU A 51 -3.69 -0.70 -7.06
C GLU A 51 -3.81 0.40 -5.99
N VAL A 52 -2.69 0.97 -5.55
CA VAL A 52 -2.69 2.00 -4.51
C VAL A 52 -3.33 3.30 -5.00
N ILE A 53 -2.98 3.80 -6.19
CA ILE A 53 -3.51 5.08 -6.69
C ILE A 53 -5.02 4.98 -6.93
N ASP A 54 -5.52 3.86 -7.46
CA ASP A 54 -6.94 3.58 -7.60
C ASP A 54 -7.65 3.58 -6.24
N SER A 55 -7.08 2.91 -5.23
CA SER A 55 -7.61 2.91 -3.86
C SER A 55 -7.64 4.31 -3.24
N VAL A 56 -6.57 5.10 -3.41
CA VAL A 56 -6.51 6.48 -2.90
C VAL A 56 -7.58 7.35 -3.55
N ARG A 57 -7.69 7.31 -4.89
CA ARG A 57 -8.73 8.05 -5.63
C ARG A 57 -10.13 7.66 -5.18
N PHE A 58 -10.38 6.36 -5.02
CA PHE A 58 -11.66 5.84 -4.54
C PHE A 58 -11.97 6.35 -3.13
N PHE A 59 -11.02 6.25 -2.21
CA PHE A 59 -11.18 6.73 -0.85
C PHE A 59 -11.47 8.24 -0.82
N VAL A 60 -10.69 9.04 -1.54
CA VAL A 60 -10.87 10.51 -1.58
C VAL A 60 -12.23 10.88 -2.16
N LYS A 61 -12.68 10.18 -3.21
CA LYS A 61 -13.99 10.43 -3.83
C LYS A 61 -15.16 10.11 -2.89
N HIS A 62 -15.06 9.03 -2.11
CA HIS A 62 -16.24 8.47 -1.42
C HIS A 62 -16.26 8.69 0.09
N PHE A 63 -15.11 8.93 0.73
CA PHE A 63 -15.00 8.99 2.19
C PHE A 63 -14.33 10.26 2.71
N PHE A 64 -13.61 11.01 1.87
CA PHE A 64 -12.95 12.24 2.33
C PHE A 64 -13.95 13.37 2.51
N ARG A 65 -14.02 13.91 3.74
CA ARG A 65 -15.09 14.82 4.18
C ARG A 65 -15.14 16.15 3.43
N CYS A 66 -14.00 16.66 2.97
CA CYS A 66 -13.96 17.92 2.25
C CYS A 66 -14.35 17.71 0.78
N SER A 67 -15.59 18.05 0.44
CA SER A 67 -16.15 17.88 -0.90
C SER A 67 -15.37 18.65 -1.97
N GLU A 68 -14.96 19.89 -1.67
CA GLU A 68 -14.15 20.71 -2.57
C GLU A 68 -12.74 20.14 -2.78
N CYS A 69 -12.10 19.70 -1.70
CA CYS A 69 -10.81 19.01 -1.78
C CYS A 69 -10.89 17.74 -2.62
N SER A 70 -11.99 16.97 -2.49
CA SER A 70 -12.23 15.76 -3.27
C SER A 70 -12.39 16.05 -4.77
N LYS A 71 -13.15 17.09 -5.14
CA LYS A 71 -13.28 17.56 -6.53
C LYS A 71 -11.93 17.97 -7.10
N ASN A 72 -11.15 18.75 -6.34
CA ASN A 72 -9.83 19.20 -6.76
C ASN A 72 -8.88 18.01 -6.94
N PHE A 73 -8.85 17.06 -6.00
CA PHE A 73 -8.03 15.86 -6.14
C PHE A 73 -8.42 15.02 -7.36
N LYS A 74 -9.73 14.85 -7.63
CA LYS A 74 -10.21 14.16 -8.83
C LYS A 74 -9.73 14.84 -10.12
N LYS A 75 -9.77 16.17 -10.17
CA LYS A 75 -9.29 16.96 -11.33
C LYS A 75 -7.79 16.82 -11.50
N GLU A 76 -7.03 17.03 -10.41
CA GLU A 76 -5.56 16.96 -10.38
C GLU A 76 -5.03 15.61 -10.84
N THR A 77 -5.81 14.56 -10.64
CA THR A 77 -5.38 13.20 -10.91
C THR A 77 -6.01 12.61 -12.16
N TYR A 78 -6.77 13.36 -12.96
CA TYR A 78 -7.56 12.83 -14.07
C TYR A 78 -6.76 11.93 -15.03
N ASP A 79 -5.51 12.28 -15.28
CA ASP A 79 -4.57 11.65 -16.21
C ASP A 79 -3.65 10.59 -15.58
N TYR A 80 -3.89 10.16 -14.33
CA TYR A 80 -2.97 9.28 -13.59
C TYR A 80 -2.53 8.01 -14.35
N LEU A 81 -3.37 7.46 -15.23
CA LEU A 81 -3.02 6.28 -16.03
C LEU A 81 -1.85 6.52 -16.98
N ASP A 82 -1.68 7.74 -17.45
CA ASP A 82 -0.61 8.11 -18.38
C ASP A 82 0.76 8.17 -17.71
N HIS A 83 0.77 8.23 -16.37
CA HIS A 83 1.97 8.39 -15.55
C HIS A 83 2.44 7.08 -14.90
N LEU A 84 1.62 6.03 -14.83
CA LEU A 84 1.96 4.79 -14.11
C LEU A 84 2.47 3.69 -15.05
N LYS A 85 3.76 3.72 -15.39
CA LYS A 85 4.42 2.77 -16.31
C LYS A 85 5.37 1.81 -15.61
N LYS A 86 5.91 2.19 -14.45
CA LYS A 86 6.92 1.47 -13.67
C LYS A 86 6.57 1.48 -12.18
N PRO A 87 7.07 0.51 -11.38
CA PRO A 87 6.75 0.40 -9.95
C PRO A 87 7.00 1.68 -9.15
N GLN A 88 8.07 2.43 -9.48
CA GLN A 88 8.41 3.70 -8.83
C GLN A 88 7.45 4.86 -9.14
N ASP A 89 6.70 4.77 -10.25
CA ASP A 89 5.97 5.91 -10.77
C ASP A 89 4.84 6.33 -9.83
N ALA A 90 4.22 5.39 -9.11
CA ALA A 90 3.17 5.71 -8.12
C ALA A 90 3.69 6.61 -6.99
N VAL A 91 4.94 6.39 -6.54
CA VAL A 91 5.59 7.18 -5.50
C VAL A 91 5.83 8.61 -5.99
N LEU A 92 6.46 8.75 -7.17
CA LEU A 92 6.75 10.05 -7.77
C LEU A 92 5.48 10.80 -8.20
N TYR A 93 4.49 10.09 -8.73
CA TYR A 93 3.23 10.66 -9.16
C TYR A 93 2.47 11.28 -7.99
N LEU A 94 2.30 10.54 -6.89
CA LEU A 94 1.62 11.08 -5.70
C LEU A 94 2.40 12.26 -5.11
N TRP A 95 3.73 12.23 -5.14
CA TRP A 95 4.58 13.35 -4.76
C TRP A 95 4.34 14.60 -5.61
N LYS A 96 4.34 14.47 -6.95
CA LYS A 96 4.04 15.58 -7.88
C LYS A 96 2.66 16.18 -7.63
N VAL A 97 1.65 15.32 -7.47
CA VAL A 97 0.28 15.73 -7.13
C VAL A 97 0.26 16.50 -5.81
N HIS A 98 0.89 15.99 -4.76
CA HIS A 98 0.89 16.63 -3.45
C HIS A 98 1.61 18.00 -3.49
N ASN A 99 2.71 18.12 -4.23
CA ASN A 99 3.39 19.40 -4.42
C ASN A 99 2.60 20.40 -5.25
N SER A 100 1.81 19.94 -6.23
CA SER A 100 0.83 20.79 -6.93
C SER A 100 -0.24 21.32 -5.96
N VAL A 101 -0.74 20.46 -5.05
CA VAL A 101 -1.66 20.87 -3.98
C VAL A 101 -1.00 21.88 -3.03
N ASN A 102 0.24 21.66 -2.60
CA ASN A 102 0.97 22.61 -1.76
C ASN A 102 1.09 23.98 -2.44
N LYS A 103 1.48 24.00 -3.72
CA LYS A 103 1.57 25.24 -4.49
C LYS A 103 0.24 25.98 -4.56
N ARG A 104 -0.88 25.26 -4.75
CA ARG A 104 -2.22 25.85 -4.79
C ARG A 104 -2.67 26.41 -3.44
N LEU A 105 -2.30 25.75 -2.34
CA LEU A 105 -2.73 26.10 -0.98
C LEU A 105 -1.76 27.05 -0.26
N ALA A 106 -0.63 27.43 -0.88
CA ALA A 106 0.30 28.37 -0.31
C ALA A 106 -0.37 29.74 -0.11
N ASN A 107 -0.31 30.28 1.11
CA ASN A 107 -0.98 31.51 1.55
C ASN A 107 -2.52 31.45 1.54
N ASP A 108 -3.11 30.26 1.44
CA ASP A 108 -4.56 30.09 1.58
C ASP A 108 -4.98 30.22 3.05
N ILE A 109 -6.23 30.61 3.32
CA ILE A 109 -6.76 30.74 4.69
C ILE A 109 -6.76 29.43 5.48
N THR A 110 -6.67 28.28 4.80
CA THR A 110 -6.56 26.95 5.40
C THR A 110 -5.12 26.52 5.70
N GLU A 111 -4.13 27.34 5.31
CA GLU A 111 -2.73 27.13 5.63
C GLU A 111 -2.47 27.38 7.12
N ASP A 112 -1.73 26.46 7.75
CA ASP A 112 -1.28 26.64 9.12
C ASP A 112 -0.09 27.62 9.11
N PRO A 113 -0.15 28.79 9.77
CA PRO A 113 0.94 29.77 9.73
C PRO A 113 2.28 29.26 10.24
N VAL A 114 2.29 28.22 11.09
CA VAL A 114 3.51 27.58 11.61
C VAL A 114 4.07 26.54 10.65
N TYR A 115 3.24 26.02 9.73
CA TYR A 115 3.60 24.98 8.77
C TYR A 115 3.20 25.40 7.35
N PRO A 116 3.91 26.39 6.77
CA PRO A 116 3.63 26.86 5.41
C PRO A 116 3.76 25.75 4.36
N LYS A 117 3.05 25.89 3.25
CA LYS A 117 3.00 24.96 2.12
C LYS A 117 4.22 25.15 1.22
N ASP A 118 5.35 24.64 1.70
CA ASP A 118 6.54 24.55 0.87
C ASP A 118 6.48 23.37 -0.10
N GLN A 119 7.28 23.47 -1.17
CA GLN A 119 7.57 22.33 -2.01
C GLN A 119 8.39 21.31 -1.21
N PHE A 120 7.90 20.08 -1.14
CA PHE A 120 8.48 18.99 -0.36
C PHE A 120 9.30 18.04 -1.26
N PRO A 121 10.43 17.48 -0.80
CA PRO A 121 11.17 17.88 0.39
C PRO A 121 11.78 19.27 0.22
N SER A 122 11.96 20.04 1.28
CA SER A 122 12.72 21.29 1.20
C SER A 122 14.21 21.02 0.95
N LYS A 123 14.95 22.02 0.47
CA LYS A 123 16.42 21.92 0.31
C LYS A 123 17.15 21.56 1.60
N THR A 124 16.64 22.03 2.74
CA THR A 124 17.21 21.68 4.05
C THR A 124 17.01 20.19 4.36
N LEU A 125 15.87 19.63 3.96
CA LEU A 125 15.53 18.23 4.23
C LEU A 125 16.21 17.26 3.24
N CYS A 126 16.37 17.67 1.98
CA CYS A 126 17.08 16.90 0.96
C CYS A 126 17.85 17.83 0.02
N PRO A 127 19.10 18.20 0.36
CA PRO A 127 19.94 19.02 -0.52
C PRO A 127 20.20 18.34 -1.87
N ASP A 128 20.44 17.02 -1.85
CA ASP A 128 20.73 16.21 -3.03
C ASP A 128 19.53 16.03 -3.97
N CYS A 129 18.32 16.40 -3.54
CA CYS A 129 17.13 16.36 -4.38
C CYS A 129 17.12 17.48 -5.44
N TYR A 130 18.08 18.39 -5.41
CA TYR A 130 18.15 19.55 -6.30
C TYR A 130 19.47 19.60 -7.05
N ASP A 131 19.44 20.04 -8.31
CA ASP A 131 20.63 20.37 -9.08
C ASP A 131 21.11 21.81 -8.79
N ASN A 132 22.22 22.20 -9.43
CA ASN A 132 22.80 23.54 -9.28
C ASN A 132 21.87 24.67 -9.76
N ASN A 133 20.86 24.36 -10.60
CA ASN A 133 19.85 25.29 -11.08
C ASN A 133 18.58 25.28 -10.21
N ASN A 134 18.64 24.63 -9.05
CA ASN A 134 17.51 24.43 -8.14
C ASN A 134 16.34 23.65 -8.75
N GLN A 135 16.60 22.80 -9.75
CA GLN A 135 15.61 21.89 -10.33
C GLN A 135 15.66 20.53 -9.65
N TRP A 136 14.53 19.82 -9.65
CA TRP A 136 14.42 18.50 -9.05
C TRP A 136 15.28 17.47 -9.79
N ILE A 137 16.12 16.75 -9.06
CA ILE A 137 16.72 15.50 -9.51
C ILE A 137 15.76 14.38 -9.11
N GLU A 138 14.84 13.99 -10.01
CA GLU A 138 13.73 13.07 -9.68
C GLU A 138 14.20 11.74 -9.06
N GLN A 139 15.34 11.21 -9.48
CA GLN A 139 15.89 9.98 -8.88
C GLN A 139 16.24 10.16 -7.40
N ARG A 140 16.84 11.31 -7.04
CA ARG A 140 17.20 11.63 -5.65
C ARG A 140 15.98 11.89 -4.79
N VAL A 141 14.96 12.54 -5.37
CA VAL A 141 13.63 12.68 -4.75
C VAL A 141 13.01 11.32 -4.48
N PHE A 142 13.04 10.42 -5.46
CA PHE A 142 12.51 9.07 -5.30
C PHE A 142 13.20 8.32 -4.15
N ASP A 143 14.54 8.31 -4.15
CA ASP A 143 15.33 7.64 -3.11
C ASP A 143 15.01 8.23 -1.71
N PHE A 144 14.88 9.56 -1.63
CA PHE A 144 14.46 10.26 -0.43
C PHE A 144 13.06 9.81 0.03
N LEU A 145 12.07 9.77 -0.86
CA LEU A 145 10.69 9.41 -0.53
C LEU A 145 10.58 7.96 -0.05
N VAL A 146 11.27 7.03 -0.73
CA VAL A 146 11.32 5.62 -0.33
C VAL A 146 11.91 5.50 1.07
N SER A 147 13.02 6.19 1.36
CA SER A 147 13.59 6.22 2.70
C SER A 147 12.59 6.81 3.70
N PHE A 148 12.14 8.06 3.47
CA PHE A 148 11.31 8.84 4.38
C PHE A 148 10.02 8.14 4.79
N TYR A 149 9.34 7.49 3.84
CA TYR A 149 8.06 6.81 4.09
C TYR A 149 8.18 5.31 4.35
N SER A 150 9.39 4.73 4.35
CA SER A 150 9.60 3.32 4.69
C SER A 150 9.22 3.03 6.14
N SER A 151 8.83 1.78 6.40
CA SER A 151 8.48 1.34 7.76
C SER A 151 9.63 1.48 8.76
N LYS A 152 10.88 1.54 8.29
CA LYS A 152 12.07 1.72 9.12
C LYS A 152 12.15 3.12 9.76
N ASN A 153 11.54 4.11 9.12
CA ASN A 153 11.52 5.50 9.61
C ASN A 153 10.20 5.84 10.34
N MET A 154 9.34 4.86 10.58
CA MET A 154 8.14 5.03 11.39
C MET A 154 8.49 4.86 12.87
N LEU A 155 8.40 5.94 13.64
CA LEU A 155 8.58 5.87 15.09
C LEU A 155 7.31 5.29 15.74
N PRO A 156 7.42 4.24 16.59
CA PRO A 156 6.32 3.82 17.43
C PRO A 156 5.95 4.94 18.40
N THR A 157 4.66 5.24 18.54
CA THR A 157 4.12 6.22 19.51
C THR A 157 4.50 5.90 20.97
N ILE A 158 4.97 4.68 21.26
CA ILE A 158 5.43 4.23 22.57
C ILE A 158 6.65 5.04 23.07
N HIS A 159 7.50 5.56 22.17
CA HIS A 159 8.67 6.36 22.57
C HIS A 159 8.31 7.72 23.18
N HIS A 160 7.08 8.21 23.01
CA HIS A 160 6.63 9.45 23.64
C HIS A 160 6.21 9.28 25.11
N TYR A 161 6.11 8.04 25.59
CA TYR A 161 5.68 7.70 26.96
C TYR A 161 6.80 7.21 27.88
N LEU A 162 8.04 7.08 27.38
CA LEU A 162 9.17 6.70 28.21
C LEU A 162 9.99 7.96 28.58
N PRO A 163 10.14 8.29 29.87
CA PRO A 163 10.97 9.42 30.28
C PRO A 163 12.43 9.22 29.84
N GLU A 164 13.11 10.34 29.55
CA GLU A 164 14.45 10.38 28.94
C GLU A 164 15.53 9.64 29.75
N ASP A 165 15.29 9.41 31.05
CA ASP A 165 16.18 8.71 31.97
C ASP A 165 16.28 7.20 31.71
N LYS A 166 15.41 6.64 30.86
CA LYS A 166 15.50 5.24 30.39
C LYS A 166 15.93 5.10 28.93
N ILE A 167 16.57 6.11 28.35
CA ILE A 167 17.35 5.94 27.12
C ILE A 167 18.59 5.11 27.50
N PHE A 168 18.43 3.79 27.49
CA PHE A 168 19.51 2.85 27.71
C PHE A 168 20.52 3.02 26.58
N SER A 169 21.66 3.64 26.89
CA SER A 169 22.93 3.49 26.18
C SER A 169 23.30 2.01 26.15
N GLY A 170 22.74 1.29 25.19
CA GLY A 170 23.08 -0.08 24.90
C GLY A 170 23.21 -0.20 23.40
N ASN A 171 24.42 -0.50 22.94
CA ASN A 171 24.66 -0.99 21.59
C ASN A 171 23.52 -1.93 21.22
N LEU A 172 22.76 -1.59 20.17
CA LEU A 172 21.77 -2.47 19.58
C LEU A 172 22.52 -3.70 19.04
N ALA A 173 22.74 -4.68 19.92
CA ALA A 173 23.07 -6.02 19.52
C ALA A 173 21.95 -6.44 18.57
N LYS A 174 22.32 -6.68 17.31
CA LYS A 174 21.43 -7.26 16.31
C LYS A 174 20.67 -8.41 16.97
N PRO A 175 19.33 -8.42 16.99
CA PRO A 175 18.61 -9.60 17.44
C PRO A 175 19.02 -10.75 16.52
N ARG A 176 19.81 -11.68 17.05
CA ARG A 176 20.11 -12.95 16.41
C ARG A 176 18.80 -13.74 16.44
N PHE A 177 18.02 -13.62 15.37
CA PHE A 177 16.96 -14.57 15.07
C PHE A 177 17.62 -15.93 14.92
N LYS A 178 17.67 -16.72 16.00
CA LYS A 178 17.79 -18.17 15.88
C LYS A 178 16.53 -18.61 15.15
N GLY A 179 16.69 -19.04 13.90
CA GLY A 179 15.61 -19.58 13.10
C GLY A 179 14.99 -20.78 13.81
N GLN A 180 13.97 -20.55 14.63
CA GLN A 180 13.00 -21.57 14.92
C GLN A 180 12.15 -21.68 13.66
N LYS A 181 12.20 -22.85 13.01
CA LYS A 181 11.22 -23.22 11.99
C LYS A 181 9.84 -22.96 12.59
N ALA A 182 9.17 -21.91 12.12
CA ALA A 182 7.76 -21.70 12.40
C ALA A 182 7.02 -22.89 11.79
N LYS A 183 6.65 -23.87 12.63
CA LYS A 183 5.75 -24.94 12.24
C LYS A 183 4.43 -24.24 11.91
N SER A 184 4.06 -24.26 10.65
CA SER A 184 2.94 -23.46 10.15
C SER A 184 1.66 -23.92 10.85
N ILE A 185 0.80 -22.98 11.25
CA ILE A 185 -0.57 -23.29 11.69
C ILE A 185 -1.38 -23.94 10.55
N LEU A 186 -0.89 -23.84 9.30
CA LEU A 186 -1.37 -24.55 8.11
C LEU A 186 -1.09 -26.06 8.12
N ASP A 187 -0.13 -26.56 8.90
CA ASP A 187 0.13 -28.01 9.02
C ASP A 187 -0.93 -28.72 9.88
N LYS A 188 -1.79 -27.97 10.58
CA LYS A 188 -2.89 -28.52 11.40
C LYS A 188 -4.23 -28.55 10.67
N PHE A 189 -4.31 -28.07 9.44
CA PHE A 189 -5.50 -28.17 8.60
C PHE A 189 -5.21 -29.13 7.45
N GLN A 190 -5.32 -30.42 7.75
CA GLN A 190 -5.35 -31.47 6.73
C GLN A 190 -6.84 -31.70 6.41
N PRO A 191 -7.39 -31.09 5.35
CA PRO A 191 -8.76 -31.39 4.97
C PRO A 191 -8.76 -32.79 4.36
N SER A 192 -9.80 -33.56 4.66
CA SER A 192 -10.10 -34.89 4.15
C SER A 192 -10.43 -34.91 2.64
N THR A 193 -9.76 -34.09 1.84
CA THR A 193 -10.01 -33.87 0.41
C THR A 193 -9.71 -35.08 -0.46
N GLY A 194 -8.76 -35.94 -0.06
CA GLY A 194 -8.44 -37.16 -0.82
C GLY A 194 -9.60 -38.16 -0.89
N LEU A 195 -10.39 -38.28 0.19
CA LEU A 195 -11.51 -39.22 0.24
C LEU A 195 -12.70 -38.73 -0.61
N TYR A 196 -13.02 -37.44 -0.52
CA TYR A 196 -14.12 -36.85 -1.30
C TYR A 196 -13.83 -36.77 -2.79
N ILE A 197 -12.58 -36.48 -3.17
CA ILE A 197 -12.16 -36.50 -4.58
C ILE A 197 -12.23 -37.94 -5.13
N GLY A 198 -11.78 -38.94 -4.36
CA GLY A 198 -11.88 -40.34 -4.73
C GLY A 198 -13.33 -40.82 -4.92
N ILE A 199 -14.23 -40.47 -3.99
CA ILE A 199 -15.66 -40.82 -4.09
C ILE A 199 -16.33 -40.12 -5.28
N PHE A 200 -15.96 -38.87 -5.58
CA PHE A 200 -16.50 -38.14 -6.73
C PHE A 200 -16.05 -38.78 -8.07
N PHE A 201 -14.78 -39.17 -8.20
CA PHE A 201 -14.33 -39.85 -9.42
C PHE A 201 -14.94 -41.24 -9.59
N ILE A 202 -15.08 -42.03 -8.52
CA ILE A 202 -15.69 -43.38 -8.59
C ILE A 202 -17.17 -43.30 -8.97
N SER A 203 -17.93 -42.35 -8.41
CA SER A 203 -19.36 -42.19 -8.70
C SER A 203 -19.62 -41.68 -10.12
N VAL A 204 -18.82 -40.74 -10.63
CA VAL A 204 -18.97 -40.22 -12.00
C VAL A 204 -18.56 -41.27 -13.04
N PHE A 205 -17.46 -42.01 -12.81
CA PHE A 205 -17.06 -43.09 -13.72
C PHE A 205 -18.05 -44.26 -13.70
N GLY A 206 -18.57 -44.63 -12.51
CA GLY A 206 -19.59 -45.65 -12.37
C GLY A 206 -20.88 -45.30 -13.11
N LEU A 207 -21.34 -44.05 -13.01
CA LEU A 207 -22.50 -43.55 -13.75
C LEU A 207 -22.25 -43.55 -15.27
N MET A 208 -21.06 -43.13 -15.74
CA MET A 208 -20.73 -43.19 -17.17
C MET A 208 -20.75 -44.63 -17.72
N LEU A 209 -20.19 -45.60 -16.99
CA LEU A 209 -20.19 -47.01 -17.43
C LEU A 209 -21.59 -47.61 -17.41
N LEU A 210 -22.44 -47.26 -16.43
CA LEU A 210 -23.87 -47.61 -16.41
C LEU A 210 -24.61 -47.02 -17.61
N PHE A 211 -24.40 -45.75 -17.95
CA PHE A 211 -25.01 -45.11 -19.12
C PHE A 211 -24.56 -45.76 -20.44
N ILE A 212 -23.28 -46.13 -20.56
CA ILE A 212 -22.75 -46.85 -21.73
C ILE A 212 -23.35 -48.27 -21.80
N GLY A 213 -23.44 -48.99 -20.68
CA GLY A 213 -24.04 -50.33 -20.60
C GLY A 213 -25.54 -50.34 -20.93
N ILE A 214 -26.30 -49.33 -20.45
CA ILE A 214 -27.72 -49.16 -20.77
C ILE A 214 -27.92 -48.82 -22.25
N ARG A 215 -27.07 -47.95 -22.84
CA ARG A 215 -27.10 -47.66 -24.28
C ARG A 215 -26.79 -48.90 -25.13
N LYS A 216 -25.81 -49.70 -24.72
CA LYS A 216 -25.43 -50.94 -25.43
C LYS A 216 -26.51 -52.02 -25.29
N SER A 217 -27.15 -52.14 -24.13
CA SER A 217 -28.28 -53.07 -23.94
C SER A 217 -29.53 -52.65 -24.72
N ARG A 218 -29.85 -51.35 -24.78
CA ARG A 218 -30.94 -50.85 -25.65
C ARG A 218 -30.66 -51.06 -27.13
N ALA A 219 -29.40 -50.97 -27.57
CA ALA A 219 -29.02 -51.27 -28.95
C ALA A 219 -29.11 -52.77 -29.29
N ILE A 220 -28.89 -53.66 -28.31
CA ILE A 220 -28.96 -55.12 -28.50
C ILE A 220 -30.42 -55.64 -28.40
N PHE A 221 -31.23 -55.08 -27.50
CA PHE A 221 -32.63 -55.49 -27.30
C PHE A 221 -33.67 -54.71 -28.13
N GLY A 222 -33.29 -53.60 -28.76
CA GLY A 222 -34.14 -52.83 -29.69
C GLY A 222 -34.10 -53.31 -31.15
N SER A 223 -33.45 -54.45 -31.41
CA SER A 223 -33.31 -55.07 -32.74
C SER A 223 -34.02 -56.44 -32.80
N ARG A 224 -35.25 -56.51 -32.30
CA ARG A 224 -36.22 -57.57 -32.60
C ARG A 224 -37.60 -56.99 -32.76
#